data_AF-A0A0U1NRS3-F1
#
_entry.id   AF-A0A0U1NRS3-F1
#
_cell.length_a   1.000
_cell.length_b   1.000
_cell.length_c   1.000
_cell.angle_alpha   90.00
_cell.angle_beta   90.00
_cell.angle_gamma   90.00
#
_symmetry.space_group_name_H-M   'P 1'
#
loop_
_entity.id
_entity.type
_entity.pdbx_description
1 polymer ?
#
loop_
_entity_poly.entity_id
_entity_poly.type
_entity_poly.pdbx_seq_one_letter_code
_entity_poly.pdbx_strand_id
1 'polypeptide(L)' 'MKLVLMLVLVASMVVLFFSGYFVGMLKERYGKNLLIIIPIFIAMFMFNIIWAITELAKDARWQ' A
#
# COMPACT_ATOMS: atom_id res chain seq x y z
N MET A 1 3.90 -11.13 17.86
CA MET A 1 3.00 -10.26 17.06
C MET A 1 3.71 -9.04 16.48
N LYS A 2 4.58 -8.36 17.25
CA LYS A 2 5.38 -7.21 16.78
C LYS A 2 6.12 -7.41 15.45
N LEU A 3 6.80 -8.54 15.29
CA LEU A 3 7.57 -8.86 14.08
C LEU A 3 6.64 -9.06 12.87
N VAL A 4 5.46 -9.63 13.08
CA VAL A 4 4.42 -9.79 12.05
C VAL A 4 3.86 -8.41 11.65
N LEU A 5 3.53 -7.55 12.61
CA LEU A 5 3.08 -6.17 12.34
C LEU A 5 4.12 -5.38 11.53
N MET A 6 5.40 -5.52 11.89
CA MET A 6 6.51 -4.87 11.18
C MET A 6 6.68 -5.42 9.75
N LEU A 7 6.58 -6.74 9.55
CA LEU A 7 6.63 -7.35 8.22
C LEU A 7 5.46 -6.91 7.34
N VAL A 8 4.24 -6.87 7.89
CA VAL A 8 3.06 -6.42 7.13
C VAL A 8 3.18 -4.93 6.80
N LEU A 9 3.69 -4.10 7.72
CA LEU A 9 3.96 -2.68 7.44
C LEU A 9 4.94 -2.51 6.27
N VAL A 10 6.07 -3.22 6.30
CA VAL A 10 7.07 -3.19 5.22
C VAL A 10 6.47 -3.70 3.91
N ALA A 11 5.73 -4.80 3.94
CA ALA A 11 5.06 -5.34 2.75
C ALA A 11 4.06 -4.33 2.16
N SER A 12 3.25 -3.67 2.99
CA SER A 12 2.31 -2.63 2.54
C SER A 12 3.02 -1.43 1.90
N MET A 13 4.16 -1.01 2.45
CA MET A 13 4.98 0.06 1.85
C MET A 13 5.57 -0.35 0.50
N VAL A 14 6.03 -1.59 0.37
CA VAL A 14 6.55 -2.13 -0.90
C VAL A 14 5.45 -2.19 -1.97
N VAL A 15 4.25 -2.64 -1.61
CA VAL A 15 3.10 -2.66 -2.55
C VAL A 15 2.73 -1.24 -2.99
N LEU A 16 2.75 -0.27 -2.08
CA LEU A 16 2.54 1.15 -2.40
C LEU A 16 3.57 1.67 -3.40
N PHE A 17 4.85 1.34 -3.21
CA PHE A 17 5.91 1.70 -4.16
C PHE A 17 5.66 1.13 -5.55
N PHE A 18 5.34 -0.16 -5.66
CA PHE A 18 5.03 -0.79 -6.94
C PHE A 18 3.77 -0.24 -7.59
N SER A 19 2.76 0.15 -6.81
CA SER A 19 1.55 0.78 -7.34
C SER A 19 1.88 2.08 -8.10
N GLY A 20 2.80 2.90 -7.58
CA GLY A 20 3.28 4.10 -8.24
C GLY A 20 4.08 3.80 -9.52
N TYR A 21 4.92 2.76 -9.48
CA TYR A 21 5.64 2.28 -10.67
C TYR A 21 4.67 1.83 -11.78
N PHE A 22 3.63 1.05 -11.44
CA PHE A 22 2.63 0.61 -12.40
C PHE A 22 1.82 1.77 -12.98
N VAL A 23 1.49 2.80 -12.19
CA VAL A 23 0.87 4.04 -12.72
C VAL A 23 1.76 4.67 -13.79
N GLY A 24 3.06 4.82 -13.52
CA GLY A 24 4.03 5.37 -14.47
C GLY A 24 4.12 4.54 -15.75
N MET A 25 4.31 3.22 -15.60
CA MET A 25 4.38 2.28 -16.72
C MET A 25 3.10 2.29 -17.57
N LEU A 26 1.92 2.28 -16.94
CA LEU A 26 0.64 2.31 -17.66
C LEU A 26 0.44 3.62 -18.41
N LYS A 27 0.82 4.74 -17.80
CA LYS A 27 0.74 6.06 -18.44
C LYS A 27 1.63 6.13 -19.67
N GLU A 28 2.82 5.53 -19.62
CA GLU A 28 3.78 5.53 -20.71
C GLU A 28 3.37 4.59 -21.86
N ARG A 29 2.81 3.42 -21.56
CA ARG A 29 2.40 2.43 -22.58
C ARG A 29 1.01 2.66 -23.17
N TYR A 30 0.05 3.14 -22.39
CA TYR A 30 -1.36 3.22 -22.79
C TYR A 30 -1.94 4.65 -22.76
N GLY A 31 -1.13 5.67 -22.44
CA GLY A 31 -1.57 7.06 -22.39
C GLY A 31 -2.58 7.31 -21.26
N LYS A 32 -3.60 8.16 -21.51
CA LYS A 32 -4.71 8.40 -20.57
C LYS A 32 -5.75 7.29 -20.68
N ASN A 33 -5.42 6.12 -20.11
CA ASN A 33 -6.34 5.00 -20.04
C ASN A 33 -6.91 4.83 -18.63
N LEU A 34 -8.17 4.39 -18.53
CA LEU A 34 -8.87 4.19 -17.25
C LEU A 34 -8.21 3.13 -16.37
N LEU A 35 -7.35 2.28 -16.94
CA LEU A 35 -6.59 1.29 -16.17
C LEU A 35 -5.66 1.90 -15.12
N ILE A 36 -5.31 3.19 -15.21
CA ILE A 36 -4.53 3.90 -14.18
C ILE A 36 -5.30 4.00 -12.84
N ILE A 37 -6.63 3.93 -12.86
CA ILE A 37 -7.47 4.00 -11.66
C ILE A 37 -7.22 2.78 -10.75
N ILE A 38 -6.90 1.62 -11.33
CA ILE A 38 -6.70 0.36 -10.59
C ILE A 38 -5.55 0.49 -9.56
N PRO A 39 -4.31 0.84 -9.96
CA PRO A 39 -3.22 1.00 -8.99
C PRO A 39 -3.46 2.17 -8.03
N ILE A 40 -4.19 3.23 -8.42
CA ILE A 40 -4.58 4.32 -7.51
C ILE A 40 -5.51 3.80 -6.39
N PHE A 41 -6.49 2.96 -6.74
CA PHE A 41 -7.40 2.39 -5.77
C PHE A 41 -6.67 1.44 -4.80
N ILE A 42 -5.75 0.62 -5.32
CA ILE A 42 -4.88 -0.23 -4.52
C ILE A 42 -4.01 0.61 -3.57
N ALA A 43 -3.44 1.72 -4.04
CA ALA A 43 -2.64 2.62 -3.21
C ALA A 43 -3.46 3.21 -2.05
N MET A 44 -4.69 3.67 -2.30
CA MET A 44 -5.60 4.15 -1.25
C MET A 44 -5.92 3.07 -0.22
N PHE A 45 -6.19 1.85 -0.66
CA PHE A 45 -6.46 0.73 0.24
C PHE A 45 -5.24 0.38 1.11
N MET A 46 -4.04 0.33 0.51
CA MET A 46 -2.79 0.05 1.24
C MET A 46 -2.46 1.15 2.26
N PHE A 47 -2.79 2.41 1.97
CA PHE A 47 -2.64 3.50 2.95
C PHE A 47 -3.54 3.30 4.18
N ASN A 48 -4.78 2.85 3.99
CA ASN A 48 -5.68 2.52 5.09
C ASN A 48 -5.18 1.33 5.91
N ILE A 49 -4.61 0.31 5.25
CA ILE A 49 -3.98 -0.82 5.95
C ILE A 49 -2.82 -0.35 6.82
N ILE A 50 -1.93 0.50 6.29
CA ILE A 50 -0.82 1.06 7.06
C ILE A 50 -1.34 1.81 8.29
N TRP A 51 -2.35 2.65 8.12
CA TRP A 51 -2.97 3.37 9.23
C TRP A 51 -3.51 2.41 10.30
N ALA A 52 -4.30 1.41 9.90
CA ALA A 52 -4.86 0.41 10.81
C ALA A 52 -3.77 -0.36 11.58
N ILE A 53 -2.69 -0.75 10.90
CA ILE A 53 -1.54 -1.43 11.52
C ILE A 53 -0.83 -0.52 12.51
N THR A 54 -0.60 0.75 12.16
CA THR A 54 0.05 1.70 13.07
C THR A 54 -0.78 2.01 14.30
N GLU A 55 -2.11 2.01 14.18
CA GLU A 55 -3.01 2.18 15.32
C GLU A 55 -3.03 0.92 16.18
N LEU A 56 -3.13 -0.25 15.56
CA LEU A 56 -3.09 -1.54 16.25
C LEU A 56 -1.76 -1.78 16.98
N ALA A 57 -0.65 -1.27 16.45
CA ALA A 57 0.67 -1.36 17.06
C ALA A 57 0.83 -0.52 18.34
N LYS A 58 -0.06 0.44 18.60
CA LYS A 58 -0.09 1.22 19.85
C LYS A 58 -0.80 0.48 20.99
N ASP A 59 -1.62 -0.52 20.64
CA ASP A 59 -2.43 -1.24 21.59
C ASP A 59 -1.56 -2.25 22.39
N ALA A 60 -1.60 -2.18 23.72
CA ALA A 60 -0.67 -2.90 24.61
C ALA A 60 -0.74 -4.42 24.46
N ARG A 61 -1.86 -4.93 23.96
CA ARG A 61 -2.08 -6.36 23.69
C ARG A 61 -1.32 -6.88 22.46
N TRP A 62 -0.92 -5.99 21.57
CA TRP A 62 -0.30 -6.32 20.29
C TRP A 62 1.17 -5.84 20.16
N GLN A 63 1.68 -5.12 21.18
CA GLN A 63 3.10 -4.79 21.37
C GLN A 63 3.98 -5.98 21.72
#